data_AF-A0A3M1NFF8-F1
#
_entry.id   AF-A0A3M1NFF8-F1
#
_cell.length_a   1.000
_cell.length_b   1.000
_cell.length_c   1.000
_cell.angle_alpha   90.00
_cell.angle_beta   90.00
_cell.angle_gamma   90.00
#
_symmetry.space_group_name_H-M   'P 1'
#
loop_
_entity.id
_entity.type
_entity.pdbx_description
1 polymer ?
#
loop_
_entity_poly.entity_id
_entity_poly.type
_entity_poly.pdbx_seq_one_letter_code
_entity_poly.pdbx_strand_id
1 'polypeptide(L)'
;MRALPEATWRAALAELLRHLPPSGSTLRLLYVGAPEQAAAVSALRADLDLQVYDPRGSAPPQLEAALYDALLVQGDLLAEPEAFLHTALAALRLGGRLIMLNMLDERHAAAQQAILVAMAQRLERIGYVRVLSERLLDGAALLSRGERAYTHLGTLERIQRTAERDLTPDQALAPMDAAALLEALRGNFIFVLARQATNRPTWEMPAQAWHALTLVEGEQVCLPVFSALPKAVAFMQAAIKAGAFSGVNKIGKFAKSAVQGWPIAFLLNPNFDAWQRSGRFQHEGAPLKLDPRSAVVGEE
;
A
#
# COMPACT_ATOMS: atom_id res chain seq x y z
N MET A 1 8.22 19.36 25.59
CA MET A 1 8.15 18.82 24.21
C MET A 1 7.08 19.59 23.46
N ARG A 2 7.39 20.16 22.30
CA ARG A 2 6.47 21.03 21.54
C ARG A 2 6.08 20.33 20.25
N ALA A 3 4.79 20.34 19.92
CA ALA A 3 4.33 19.88 18.61
C ALA A 3 4.97 20.74 17.51
N LEU A 4 5.14 20.15 16.33
CA LEU A 4 5.68 20.88 15.17
C LEU A 4 4.76 22.04 14.78
N PRO A 5 5.30 23.16 14.27
CA PRO A 5 4.48 24.15 13.58
C PRO A 5 3.67 23.48 12.46
N GLU A 6 2.41 23.89 12.28
CA GLU A 6 1.50 23.22 11.34
C GLU A 6 2.05 23.18 9.91
N ALA A 7 2.66 24.27 9.43
CA ALA A 7 3.27 24.34 8.10
C ALA A 7 4.39 23.31 7.93
N THR A 8 5.26 23.19 8.95
CA THR A 8 6.36 22.22 8.98
C THR A 8 5.85 20.78 8.99
N TRP A 9 4.81 20.50 9.79
CA TRP A 9 4.17 19.19 9.83
C TRP A 9 3.59 18.81 8.46
N ARG A 10 2.83 19.72 7.82
CA ARG A 10 2.25 19.47 6.51
C ARG A 10 3.30 19.23 5.43
N ALA A 11 4.39 19.98 5.45
CA ALA A 11 5.51 19.80 4.52
C ALA A 11 6.16 18.42 4.68
N ALA A 12 6.34 17.95 5.92
CA ALA A 12 6.92 16.63 6.18
C ALA A 12 5.96 15.48 5.89
N LEU A 13 4.66 15.69 6.12
CA LEU A 13 3.65 14.64 6.08
C LEU A 13 3.52 13.98 4.70
N ALA A 14 3.63 14.74 3.61
CA ALA A 14 3.58 14.17 2.27
C ALA A 14 4.73 13.18 1.99
N GLU A 15 5.94 13.48 2.48
CA GLU A 15 7.08 12.55 2.43
C GLU A 15 6.80 11.33 3.32
N LEU A 16 6.41 11.54 4.57
CA LEU A 16 6.14 10.46 5.53
C LEU A 16 5.11 9.45 4.98
N LEU A 17 4.03 9.93 4.36
CA LEU A 17 2.98 9.07 3.82
C LEU A 17 3.41 8.28 2.58
N ARG A 18 4.46 8.69 1.87
CA ARG A 18 5.05 7.88 0.78
C ARG A 18 5.76 6.63 1.29
N HIS A 19 6.12 6.58 2.57
CA HIS A 19 6.74 5.38 3.15
C HIS A 19 5.74 4.36 3.67
N LEU A 20 4.43 4.62 3.58
CA LEU A 20 3.40 3.64 3.92
C LEU A 20 3.58 2.35 3.10
N PRO A 21 3.29 1.17 3.65
CA PRO A 21 3.38 -0.08 2.90
C PRO A 21 2.46 -0.05 1.67
N PRO A 22 2.85 -0.71 0.57
CA PRO A 22 1.99 -0.84 -0.61
C PRO A 22 0.69 -1.50 -0.18
N SER A 23 -0.39 -0.75 -0.33
CA SER A 23 -1.59 -0.93 0.45
C SER A 23 -2.51 -2.01 -0.10
N GLY A 24 -3.20 -2.69 0.82
CA GLY A 24 -4.51 -3.26 0.56
C GLY A 24 -5.56 -2.16 0.29
N SER A 25 -6.81 -2.56 0.15
CA SER A 25 -7.99 -1.71 -0.05
C SER A 25 -8.26 -0.70 1.07
N THR A 26 -7.77 -0.96 2.29
CA THR A 26 -7.77 -0.03 3.44
C THR A 26 -6.53 -0.28 4.29
N LEU A 27 -5.84 0.78 4.72
CA LEU A 27 -4.62 0.68 5.54
C LEU A 27 -4.91 1.14 6.97
N ARG A 28 -4.73 0.26 7.96
CA ARG A 28 -4.88 0.62 9.37
C ARG A 28 -3.61 1.29 9.89
N LEU A 29 -3.69 2.58 10.18
CA LEU A 29 -2.59 3.42 10.62
C LEU A 29 -2.80 3.84 12.08
N LEU A 30 -1.79 3.64 12.92
CA LEU A 30 -1.72 4.34 14.21
C LEU A 30 -0.85 5.59 14.06
N TYR A 31 -1.43 6.75 14.28
CA TYR A 31 -0.70 8.00 14.43
C TYR A 31 -0.41 8.26 15.91
N VAL A 32 0.88 8.31 16.25
CA VAL A 32 1.37 8.62 17.60
C VAL A 32 1.98 10.01 17.58
N GLY A 33 1.24 10.98 18.09
CA GLY A 33 1.66 12.37 18.09
C GLY A 33 0.58 13.31 18.60
N ALA A 34 0.73 14.58 18.26
CA ALA A 34 -0.20 15.62 18.67
C ALA A 34 -1.58 15.44 17.98
N PRO A 35 -2.70 15.21 18.70
CA PRO A 35 -4.01 14.92 18.09
C PRO A 35 -4.51 16.01 17.14
N GLU A 36 -4.19 17.26 17.42
CA GLU A 36 -4.51 18.42 16.58
C GLU A 36 -3.96 18.30 15.14
N GLN A 37 -2.94 17.47 14.92
CA GLN A 37 -2.29 17.23 13.63
C GLN A 37 -2.82 16.01 12.87
N ALA A 38 -3.64 15.17 13.51
CA ALA A 38 -4.18 13.94 12.93
C ALA A 38 -5.10 14.23 11.73
N ALA A 39 -5.86 15.33 11.76
CA ALA A 39 -6.75 15.71 10.68
C ALA A 39 -6.02 15.91 9.33
N ALA A 40 -4.76 16.38 9.37
CA ALA A 40 -3.95 16.53 8.17
C ALA A 40 -3.55 15.18 7.55
N VAL A 41 -3.40 14.13 8.37
CA VAL A 41 -3.10 12.76 7.93
C VAL A 41 -4.26 12.21 7.11
N SER A 42 -5.48 12.27 7.66
CA SER A 42 -6.69 11.82 6.97
C SER A 42 -7.00 12.64 5.72
N ALA A 43 -6.71 13.95 5.73
CA ALA A 43 -6.95 14.82 4.59
C ALA A 43 -6.08 14.46 3.36
N LEU A 44 -4.85 13.98 3.57
CA LEU A 44 -3.96 13.58 2.47
C LEU A 44 -4.22 12.14 1.99
N ARG A 45 -4.77 11.27 2.85
CA ARG A 45 -5.04 9.87 2.54
C ARG A 45 -6.36 9.42 3.16
N ALA A 46 -7.44 9.58 2.39
CA ALA A 46 -8.80 9.23 2.80
C ALA A 46 -9.04 7.71 2.93
N ASP A 47 -8.12 6.88 2.42
CA ASP A 47 -8.16 5.42 2.47
C ASP A 47 -7.61 4.82 3.79
N LEU A 48 -7.22 5.66 4.74
CA LEU A 48 -6.66 5.24 6.03
C LEU A 48 -7.74 4.98 7.07
N ASP A 49 -7.70 3.80 7.72
CA ASP A 49 -8.33 3.57 9.02
C ASP A 49 -7.38 4.12 10.10
N LEU A 50 -7.57 5.39 10.46
CA LEU A 50 -6.67 6.13 11.34
C LEU A 50 -7.08 6.01 12.81
N GLN A 51 -6.17 5.50 13.65
CA GLN A 51 -6.23 5.63 15.10
C GLN A 51 -5.21 6.67 15.58
N VAL A 52 -5.55 7.42 16.62
CA VAL A 52 -4.72 8.52 17.14
C VAL A 52 -4.39 8.26 18.60
N TYR A 53 -3.13 8.44 18.97
CA TYR A 53 -2.65 8.34 20.34
C TYR A 53 -1.78 9.56 20.69
N ASP A 54 -2.11 10.24 21.80
CA ASP A 54 -1.32 11.34 22.34
C ASP A 54 -0.37 10.84 23.45
N PRO A 55 0.95 10.83 23.20
CA PRO A 55 1.93 10.40 24.19
C PRO A 55 2.20 11.45 25.30
N ARG A 56 1.70 12.69 25.20
CA ARG A 56 2.03 13.80 26.14
C ARG A 56 1.27 13.78 27.46
N GLY A 57 0.23 12.96 27.59
CA GLY A 57 -0.66 12.96 28.76
C GLY A 57 -1.28 11.62 29.11
N SER A 58 -0.82 10.54 28.47
CA SER A 58 -1.40 9.21 28.60
C SER A 58 -0.34 8.20 29.05
N ALA A 59 -0.75 7.16 29.77
CA ALA A 59 0.09 5.99 29.97
C ALA A 59 0.48 5.39 28.59
N PRO A 60 1.60 4.65 28.49
CA PRO A 60 2.01 3.99 27.26
C PRO A 60 0.85 3.20 26.65
N PRO A 61 0.66 3.25 25.32
CA PRO A 61 -0.50 2.63 24.73
C PRO A 61 -0.35 1.11 24.81
N GLN A 62 -1.39 0.42 25.26
CA GLN A 62 -1.47 -1.04 25.12
C GLN A 62 -1.83 -1.34 23.67
N LEU A 63 -0.80 -1.54 22.85
CA LEU A 63 -0.99 -1.86 21.43
C LEU A 63 -1.32 -3.33 21.26
N GLU A 64 -2.41 -3.60 20.55
CA GLU A 64 -2.77 -4.96 20.16
C GLU A 64 -1.73 -5.52 19.16
N ALA A 65 -1.32 -6.77 19.37
CA ALA A 65 -0.32 -7.43 18.54
C ALA A 65 -0.82 -7.65 17.12
N ALA A 66 0.04 -7.38 16.12
CA ALA A 66 -0.23 -7.58 14.70
C ALA A 66 -1.54 -6.93 14.19
N LEU A 67 -1.89 -5.76 14.74
CA LEU A 67 -3.09 -5.02 14.38
C LEU A 67 -2.87 -3.99 13.27
N TYR A 68 -1.71 -3.34 13.23
CA TYR A 68 -1.49 -2.16 12.40
C TYR A 68 -0.68 -2.47 11.14
N ASP A 69 -1.04 -1.86 10.02
CA ASP A 69 -0.25 -1.93 8.79
C ASP A 69 0.91 -0.94 8.84
N ALA A 70 0.70 0.21 9.48
CA ALA A 70 1.76 1.16 9.76
C ALA A 70 1.57 1.91 11.07
N LEU A 71 2.67 2.41 11.61
CA LEU A 71 2.72 3.36 12.72
C LEU A 71 3.42 4.63 12.21
N LEU A 72 2.75 5.78 12.29
CA LEU A 72 3.34 7.10 12.02
C LEU A 72 3.59 7.82 13.33
N VAL A 73 4.85 8.13 13.65
CA VAL A 73 5.26 8.48 15.02
C VAL A 73 6.04 9.78 15.03
N GLN A 74 5.65 10.72 15.89
CA GLN A 74 6.46 11.87 16.27
C GLN A 74 7.40 11.45 17.40
N GLY A 75 8.61 11.02 17.05
CA GLY A 75 9.53 10.36 17.98
C GLY A 75 9.94 11.25 19.16
N ASP A 76 10.02 12.56 18.96
CA ASP A 76 10.36 13.52 20.03
C ASP A 76 9.25 13.68 21.08
N LEU A 77 8.07 13.12 20.81
CA LEU A 77 6.96 13.12 21.76
C LEU A 77 6.95 11.87 22.67
N LEU A 78 7.85 10.91 22.44
CA LEU A 78 7.93 9.69 23.24
C LEU A 78 8.78 9.89 24.50
N ALA A 79 8.25 9.54 25.67
CA ALA A 79 9.01 9.52 26.92
C ALA A 79 10.01 8.35 26.98
N GLU A 80 9.58 7.16 26.54
CA GLU A 80 10.37 5.92 26.56
C GLU A 80 10.48 5.33 25.14
N PRO A 81 11.33 5.92 24.27
CA PRO A 81 11.35 5.57 22.85
C PRO A 81 11.71 4.10 22.60
N GLU A 82 12.64 3.52 23.36
CA GLU A 82 13.07 2.12 23.13
C GLU A 82 11.99 1.11 23.51
N ALA A 83 11.33 1.27 24.65
CA ALA A 83 10.20 0.43 25.06
C ALA A 83 9.03 0.55 24.08
N PHE A 84 8.73 1.77 23.62
CA PHE A 84 7.74 2.00 22.58
C PHE A 84 8.10 1.27 21.28
N LEU A 85 9.35 1.35 20.82
CA LEU A 85 9.80 0.69 19.57
C LEU A 85 9.65 -0.84 19.63
N HIS A 86 9.94 -1.47 20.78
CA HIS A 86 9.66 -2.90 20.96
C HIS A 86 8.16 -3.23 20.85
N THR A 87 7.32 -2.41 21.47
CA THR A 87 5.86 -2.58 21.46
C THR A 87 5.28 -2.35 20.07
N ALA A 88 5.78 -1.32 19.38
CA ALA A 88 5.45 -0.98 18.00
C ALA A 88 5.78 -2.14 17.05
N LEU A 89 6.95 -2.78 17.18
CA LEU A 89 7.30 -3.95 16.37
C LEU A 89 6.31 -5.11 16.55
N ALA A 90 5.88 -5.37 17.78
CA ALA A 90 4.89 -6.40 18.08
C ALA A 90 3.48 -6.05 17.55
N ALA A 91 3.12 -4.78 17.56
CA ALA A 91 1.84 -4.25 17.10
C ALA A 91 1.70 -4.21 15.57
N LEU A 92 2.81 -4.03 14.85
CA LEU A 92 2.83 -4.07 13.38
C LEU A 92 2.47 -5.46 12.86
N ARG A 93 1.70 -5.56 11.79
CA ARG A 93 1.56 -6.80 11.03
C ARG A 93 2.87 -7.19 10.37
N LEU A 94 3.02 -8.45 9.97
CA LEU A 94 4.14 -8.86 9.10
C LEU A 94 4.13 -8.00 7.82
N GLY A 95 5.28 -7.39 7.50
CA GLY A 95 5.43 -6.42 6.41
C GLY A 95 4.96 -5.01 6.73
N GLY A 96 4.38 -4.79 7.91
CA GLY A 96 3.97 -3.47 8.38
C GLY A 96 5.18 -2.58 8.69
N ARG A 97 4.97 -1.26 8.62
CA ARG A 97 6.06 -0.27 8.70
C ARG A 97 5.90 0.68 9.89
N LEU A 98 6.98 0.84 10.65
CA LEU A 98 7.18 2.00 11.50
C LEU A 98 7.74 3.14 10.63
N ILE A 99 7.17 4.33 10.77
CA ILE A 99 7.60 5.57 10.12
C ILE A 99 7.67 6.63 11.22
N MET A 100 8.87 7.09 11.54
CA MET A 100 9.12 7.99 12.65
C MET A 100 9.77 9.28 12.16
N LEU A 101 9.28 10.40 12.67
CA LEU A 101 9.82 11.74 12.46
C LEU A 101 10.43 12.23 13.77
N ASN A 102 11.70 12.62 13.73
CA ASN A 102 12.38 13.31 14.82
C ASN A 102 12.92 14.64 14.31
N MET A 103 12.79 15.70 15.09
CA MET A 103 13.44 16.98 14.80
C MET A 103 14.91 16.91 15.18
N LEU A 104 15.72 17.51 14.32
CA LEU A 104 17.12 17.72 14.58
C LEU A 104 17.30 19.14 15.09
N ASP A 105 17.99 19.29 16.21
CA ASP A 105 18.45 20.59 16.66
C ASP A 105 19.64 21.01 15.76
N GLU A 106 19.59 22.23 15.22
CA GLU A 106 20.61 22.83 14.34
C GLU A 106 22.03 22.73 14.90
N ARG A 107 22.16 22.71 16.25
CA ARG A 107 23.43 22.53 16.94
C ARG A 107 24.11 21.19 16.67
N HIS A 108 23.37 20.21 16.15
CA HIS A 108 23.88 18.88 15.80
C HIS A 108 24.21 18.73 14.31
N ALA A 109 24.27 19.81 13.52
CA ALA A 109 24.60 19.75 12.09
C ALA A 109 25.83 18.88 11.78
N ALA A 110 26.90 19.02 12.57
CA ALA A 110 28.13 18.23 12.43
C ALA A 110 27.97 16.74 12.84
N ALA A 111 26.97 16.42 13.66
CA ALA A 111 26.71 15.07 14.19
C ALA A 111 25.54 14.35 13.49
N GLN A 112 24.89 14.98 12.50
CA GLN A 112 23.70 14.43 11.84
C GLN A 112 23.93 13.02 11.28
N GLN A 113 25.09 12.79 10.65
CA GLN A 113 25.42 11.47 10.10
C GLN A 113 25.54 10.40 11.20
N ALA A 114 26.11 10.74 12.36
CA ALA A 114 26.19 9.82 13.48
C ALA A 114 24.79 9.52 14.07
N ILE A 115 23.91 10.51 14.12
CA ILE A 115 22.52 10.35 14.57
C ILE A 115 21.75 9.40 13.63
N LEU A 116 21.87 9.60 12.31
CA LEU A 116 21.28 8.72 11.29
C LEU A 116 21.70 7.25 11.49
N VAL A 117 23.01 7.03 11.62
CA VAL A 117 23.58 5.69 11.81
C VAL A 117 23.12 5.09 13.14
N ALA A 118 23.14 5.86 14.23
CA ALA A 118 22.72 5.39 15.53
C ALA A 118 21.24 4.99 15.56
N MET A 119 20.37 5.74 14.88
CA MET A 119 18.95 5.40 14.77
C MET A 119 18.73 4.12 13.94
N ALA A 120 19.42 3.99 12.81
CA ALA A 120 19.34 2.77 12.00
C ALA A 120 19.77 1.52 12.80
N GLN A 121 20.94 1.60 13.46
CA GLN A 121 21.46 0.53 14.31
C GLN A 121 20.52 0.20 15.48
N ARG A 122 19.84 1.20 16.05
CA ARG A 122 18.85 0.98 17.10
C ARG A 122 17.67 0.16 16.57
N LEU A 123 17.10 0.55 15.43
CA LEU A 123 15.98 -0.18 14.83
C LEU A 123 16.36 -1.63 14.47
N GLU A 124 17.53 -1.84 13.88
CA GLU A 124 18.04 -3.17 13.55
C GLU A 124 18.20 -4.06 14.80
N ARG A 125 18.77 -3.50 15.87
CA ARG A 125 18.95 -4.23 17.15
C ARG A 125 17.62 -4.67 17.77
N ILE A 126 16.58 -3.85 17.64
CA ILE A 126 15.23 -4.17 18.11
C ILE A 126 14.58 -5.29 17.27
N GLY A 127 15.05 -5.48 16.02
CA GLY A 127 14.57 -6.53 15.12
C GLY A 127 13.77 -6.02 13.92
N TYR A 128 13.75 -4.71 13.68
CA TYR A 128 13.24 -4.17 12.41
C TYR A 128 14.18 -4.55 11.26
N VAL A 129 13.60 -4.76 10.08
CA VAL A 129 14.33 -5.02 8.84
C VAL A 129 14.08 -3.91 7.83
N ARG A 130 14.89 -3.87 6.74
CA ARG A 130 14.77 -2.87 5.66
C ARG A 130 14.76 -1.43 6.19
N VAL A 131 15.63 -1.21 7.18
CA VAL A 131 15.75 0.04 7.90
C VAL A 131 16.26 1.13 6.95
N LEU A 132 15.64 2.31 7.05
CA LEU A 132 16.03 3.51 6.32
C LEU A 132 16.02 4.66 7.31
N SER A 133 17.08 5.46 7.33
CA SER A 133 17.12 6.71 8.06
C SER A 133 17.67 7.79 7.13
N GLU A 134 16.94 8.89 6.97
CA GLU A 134 17.30 9.96 6.04
C GLU A 134 16.90 11.34 6.56
N ARG A 135 17.47 12.37 5.94
CA ARG A 135 17.21 13.77 6.29
C ARG A 135 15.95 14.24 5.57
N LEU A 136 15.18 15.07 6.27
CA LEU A 136 13.93 15.66 5.81
C LEU A 136 13.95 17.15 6.18
N LEU A 137 13.17 17.98 5.46
CA LEU A 137 13.08 19.43 5.70
C LEU A 137 14.47 20.12 5.71
N ASP A 138 15.25 19.93 4.64
CA ASP A 138 16.60 20.51 4.51
C ASP A 138 17.55 20.17 5.68
N GLY A 139 17.33 19.01 6.32
CA GLY A 139 18.13 18.53 7.44
C GLY A 139 17.66 19.01 8.82
N ALA A 140 16.54 19.71 8.91
CA ALA A 140 15.91 20.06 10.19
C ALA A 140 15.17 18.87 10.84
N ALA A 141 14.96 17.79 10.09
CA ALA A 141 14.32 16.58 10.60
C ALA A 141 14.99 15.31 10.10
N LEU A 142 14.74 14.24 10.84
CA LEU A 142 15.14 12.86 10.58
C LEU A 142 13.87 12.04 10.33
N LEU A 143 13.79 11.43 9.15
CA LEU A 143 12.92 10.29 8.91
C LEU A 143 13.64 9.02 9.35
N SER A 144 12.95 8.14 10.06
CA SER A 144 13.42 6.78 10.28
C SER A 144 12.30 5.78 10.05
N ARG A 145 12.60 4.72 9.31
CA ARG A 145 11.65 3.70 8.88
C ARG A 145 12.20 2.31 9.19
N GLY A 146 11.34 1.43 9.68
CA GLY A 146 11.64 0.00 9.85
C GLY A 146 10.44 -0.86 9.46
N GLU A 147 10.67 -2.04 8.92
CA GLU A 147 9.64 -3.02 8.55
C GLU A 147 9.65 -4.20 9.54
N ARG A 148 8.47 -4.73 9.90
CA ARG A 148 8.39 -6.02 10.60
C ARG A 148 8.66 -7.16 9.62
N ALA A 149 9.69 -7.95 9.87
CA ALA A 149 10.09 -9.05 9.00
C ALA A 149 8.99 -10.12 8.83
N TYR A 150 8.97 -10.75 7.65
CA TYR A 150 8.29 -12.01 7.45
C TYR A 150 9.25 -13.14 7.86
N THR A 151 9.04 -13.76 9.01
CA THR A 151 10.04 -14.68 9.59
C THR A 151 10.03 -16.07 8.97
N HIS A 152 8.94 -16.53 8.35
CA HIS A 152 8.81 -17.92 7.85
C HIS A 152 8.05 -18.09 6.52
N LEU A 153 7.64 -17.00 5.85
CA LEU A 153 6.76 -17.09 4.68
C LEU A 153 7.53 -16.84 3.38
N GLY A 154 7.39 -17.74 2.41
CA GLY A 154 7.88 -17.53 1.05
C GLY A 154 7.14 -16.38 0.35
N THR A 155 7.74 -15.77 -0.67
CA THR A 155 7.18 -14.59 -1.37
C THR A 155 5.72 -14.76 -1.81
N LEU A 156 5.38 -15.93 -2.35
CA LEU A 156 4.01 -16.24 -2.80
C LEU A 156 3.02 -16.25 -1.64
N GLU A 157 3.39 -16.89 -0.54
CA GLU A 157 2.57 -17.02 0.65
C GLU A 157 2.36 -15.66 1.34
N ARG A 158 3.39 -14.79 1.28
CA ARG A 158 3.30 -13.40 1.73
C ARG A 158 2.27 -12.61 0.93
N ILE A 159 2.32 -12.71 -0.40
CA ILE A 159 1.39 -12.03 -1.31
C ILE A 159 -0.03 -12.53 -1.06
N GLN A 160 -0.21 -13.86 -0.95
CA GLN A 160 -1.50 -14.49 -0.71
C GLN A 160 -2.12 -14.03 0.61
N ARG A 161 -1.37 -14.06 1.73
CA ARG A 161 -1.89 -13.58 3.02
C ARG A 161 -2.23 -12.09 3.01
N THR A 162 -1.48 -11.27 2.28
CA THR A 162 -1.84 -9.85 2.13
C THR A 162 -3.09 -9.69 1.28
N ALA A 163 -3.25 -10.47 0.21
CA ALA A 163 -4.43 -10.46 -0.65
C ALA A 163 -5.70 -10.90 0.08
N GLU A 164 -5.62 -11.91 0.96
CA GLU A 164 -6.75 -12.44 1.73
C GLU A 164 -7.30 -11.49 2.79
N ARG A 165 -6.49 -10.54 3.27
CA ARG A 165 -6.89 -9.57 4.30
C ARG A 165 -7.87 -8.51 3.78
N ASP A 166 -7.74 -8.18 2.51
CA ASP A 166 -8.62 -7.22 1.89
C ASP A 166 -9.98 -7.85 1.66
N LEU A 167 -11.02 -7.24 2.22
CA LEU A 167 -12.39 -7.70 2.04
C LEU A 167 -12.70 -7.84 0.55
N THR A 168 -13.06 -9.05 0.16
CA THR A 168 -13.63 -9.35 -1.16
C THR A 168 -15.14 -9.37 -0.95
N PRO A 169 -15.93 -8.58 -1.70
CA PRO A 169 -17.38 -8.64 -1.59
C PRO A 169 -17.88 -10.08 -1.82
N ASP A 170 -18.93 -10.49 -1.11
CA ASP A 170 -19.54 -11.84 -1.23
C ASP A 170 -19.98 -12.19 -2.68
N GLN A 171 -20.06 -11.18 -3.55
CA GLN A 171 -20.42 -11.27 -4.96
C GLN A 171 -19.22 -11.07 -5.92
N ALA A 172 -18.01 -11.51 -5.56
CA ALA A 172 -16.79 -11.31 -6.36
C ALA A 172 -16.85 -11.76 -7.84
N LEU A 173 -17.76 -12.69 -8.16
CA LEU A 173 -18.00 -13.23 -9.50
C LEU A 173 -19.30 -12.73 -10.15
N ALA A 174 -19.98 -11.77 -9.55
CA ALA A 174 -21.12 -11.09 -10.17
C ALA A 174 -20.60 -9.92 -11.02
N PRO A 175 -20.92 -9.87 -12.33
CA PRO A 175 -20.64 -8.70 -13.14
C PRO A 175 -21.30 -7.45 -12.54
N MET A 176 -20.55 -6.36 -12.44
CA MET A 176 -21.05 -5.06 -11.98
C MET A 176 -20.72 -3.97 -13.00
N ASP A 177 -21.53 -2.91 -13.03
CA ASP A 177 -21.24 -1.73 -13.83
C ASP A 177 -20.22 -0.80 -13.15
N ALA A 178 -19.84 0.27 -13.85
CA ALA A 178 -18.88 1.24 -13.34
C ALA A 178 -19.34 1.94 -12.05
N ALA A 179 -20.63 2.22 -11.90
CA ALA A 179 -21.16 2.94 -10.74
C ALA A 179 -21.11 2.06 -9.49
N ALA A 180 -21.59 0.81 -9.60
CA ALA A 180 -21.54 -0.18 -8.54
C ALA A 180 -20.09 -0.51 -8.14
N LEU A 181 -19.17 -0.59 -9.12
CA LEU A 181 -17.75 -0.78 -8.83
C LEU A 181 -17.17 0.38 -8.00
N LEU A 182 -17.47 1.63 -8.36
CA LEU A 182 -16.97 2.81 -7.66
C LEU A 182 -17.46 2.89 -6.21
N GLU A 183 -18.70 2.45 -5.96
CA GLU A 183 -19.30 2.37 -4.62
C GLU A 183 -18.64 1.26 -3.79
N ALA A 184 -18.39 0.09 -4.39
CA ALA A 184 -17.74 -1.04 -3.72
C ALA A 184 -16.25 -0.80 -3.41
N LEU A 185 -15.57 0.07 -4.18
CA LEU A 185 -14.15 0.37 -4.02
C LEU A 185 -13.90 1.41 -2.92
N ARG A 186 -13.29 0.95 -1.81
CA ARG A 186 -12.79 1.82 -0.74
C ARG A 186 -11.54 2.61 -1.13
N GLY A 187 -10.63 1.99 -1.89
CA GLY A 187 -9.37 2.62 -2.32
C GLY A 187 -9.54 3.62 -3.47
N ASN A 188 -8.48 4.40 -3.72
CA ASN A 188 -8.43 5.37 -4.82
C ASN A 188 -7.97 4.77 -6.16
N PHE A 189 -7.45 3.55 -6.14
CA PHE A 189 -6.86 2.91 -7.29
C PHE A 189 -7.47 1.54 -7.54
N ILE A 190 -7.43 1.12 -8.80
CA ILE A 190 -7.66 -0.25 -9.23
C ILE A 190 -6.42 -0.77 -9.92
N PHE A 191 -6.28 -2.09 -9.90
CA PHE A 191 -5.21 -2.82 -10.56
C PHE A 191 -5.83 -3.72 -11.63
N VAL A 192 -5.26 -3.68 -12.82
CA VAL A 192 -5.76 -4.41 -13.99
C VAL A 192 -4.64 -5.24 -14.59
N LEU A 193 -4.90 -6.52 -14.85
CA LEU A 193 -3.95 -7.38 -15.55
C LEU A 193 -3.95 -7.03 -17.04
N ALA A 194 -2.76 -6.84 -17.60
CA ALA A 194 -2.61 -6.43 -18.98
C ALA A 194 -1.49 -7.18 -19.69
N ARG A 195 -1.63 -7.24 -21.01
CA ARG A 195 -0.61 -7.65 -21.97
C ARG A 195 0.02 -6.41 -22.59
N GLN A 196 1.34 -6.35 -22.52
CA GLN A 196 2.14 -5.40 -23.27
C GLN A 196 2.84 -6.14 -24.42
N ALA A 197 2.74 -5.59 -25.63
CA ALA A 197 3.24 -6.20 -26.86
C ALA A 197 4.74 -6.57 -26.80
N THR A 198 5.54 -5.80 -26.06
CA THR A 198 6.93 -6.16 -25.74
C THR A 198 7.20 -5.95 -24.26
N ASN A 199 8.02 -6.81 -23.65
CA ASN A 199 8.40 -6.67 -22.25
C ASN A 199 9.56 -5.68 -22.02
N ARG A 200 9.79 -4.76 -22.97
CA ARG A 200 10.88 -3.79 -22.86
C ARG A 200 10.49 -2.67 -21.89
N PRO A 201 11.44 -2.16 -21.08
CA PRO A 201 11.18 -1.05 -20.17
C PRO A 201 10.87 0.23 -20.94
N THR A 202 10.08 1.11 -20.32
CA THR A 202 9.49 2.31 -20.94
C THR A 202 10.53 3.34 -21.41
N TRP A 203 11.77 3.28 -20.92
CA TRP A 203 12.86 4.16 -21.36
C TRP A 203 13.53 3.68 -22.66
N GLU A 204 13.39 2.40 -23.03
CA GLU A 204 13.94 1.87 -24.28
C GLU A 204 13.04 2.16 -25.48
N MET A 205 11.73 2.31 -25.27
CA MET A 205 10.76 2.46 -26.34
C MET A 205 9.56 3.32 -25.91
N PRO A 206 8.89 4.00 -26.87
CA PRO A 206 7.67 4.75 -26.59
C PRO A 206 6.59 3.86 -25.95
N ALA A 207 5.71 4.49 -25.16
CA ALA A 207 4.60 3.82 -24.48
C ALA A 207 3.80 2.94 -25.46
N GLN A 208 3.72 1.65 -25.15
CA GLN A 208 3.07 0.66 -26.01
C GLN A 208 1.63 0.43 -25.62
N ALA A 209 0.76 0.10 -26.57
CA ALA A 209 -0.60 -0.28 -26.26
C ALA A 209 -0.66 -1.43 -25.24
N TRP A 210 -1.45 -1.25 -24.20
CA TRP A 210 -1.77 -2.29 -23.23
C TRP A 210 -3.13 -2.88 -23.57
N HIS A 211 -3.24 -4.19 -23.42
CA HIS A 211 -4.48 -4.93 -23.66
C HIS A 211 -4.87 -5.62 -22.36
N ALA A 212 -5.95 -5.17 -21.74
CA ALA A 212 -6.45 -5.75 -20.51
C ALA A 212 -6.88 -7.20 -20.76
N LEU A 213 -6.61 -8.06 -19.78
CA LEU A 213 -7.20 -9.39 -19.72
C LEU A 213 -8.71 -9.23 -19.48
N THR A 214 -9.53 -9.74 -20.37
CA THR A 214 -10.99 -9.78 -20.20
C THR A 214 -11.48 -11.22 -20.15
N LEU A 215 -12.62 -11.45 -19.51
CA LEU A 215 -13.26 -12.74 -19.37
C LEU A 215 -14.64 -12.68 -20.02
N VAL A 216 -15.13 -13.81 -20.54
CA VAL A 216 -16.47 -13.90 -21.12
C VAL A 216 -17.38 -14.76 -20.26
N GLU A 217 -18.55 -14.25 -19.93
CA GLU A 217 -19.67 -15.02 -19.38
C GLU A 217 -20.86 -14.92 -20.33
N GLY A 218 -21.19 -16.02 -21.01
CA GLY A 218 -22.19 -16.01 -22.09
C GLY A 218 -21.74 -15.08 -23.22
N GLU A 219 -22.50 -14.01 -23.46
CA GLU A 219 -22.15 -12.96 -24.43
C GLU A 219 -21.49 -11.73 -23.76
N GLN A 220 -21.46 -11.68 -22.43
CA GLN A 220 -20.97 -10.52 -21.69
C GLN A 220 -19.46 -10.59 -21.50
N VAL A 221 -18.76 -9.56 -21.95
CA VAL A 221 -17.33 -9.37 -21.65
C VAL A 221 -17.21 -8.63 -20.32
N CYS A 222 -16.38 -9.16 -19.43
CA CYS A 222 -16.11 -8.63 -18.11
C CYS A 222 -14.60 -8.37 -17.93
N LEU A 223 -14.26 -7.32 -17.20
CA LEU A 223 -12.88 -6.99 -16.83
C LEU A 223 -12.62 -7.35 -15.36
N PRO A 224 -11.73 -8.30 -15.05
CA PRO A 224 -11.19 -8.49 -13.72
C PRO A 224 -10.46 -7.23 -13.26
N VAL A 225 -10.92 -6.65 -12.15
CA VAL A 225 -10.29 -5.51 -11.50
C VAL A 225 -9.99 -5.87 -10.05
N PHE A 226 -8.86 -5.37 -9.54
CA PHE A 226 -8.41 -5.67 -8.19
C PHE A 226 -8.28 -4.38 -7.39
N SER A 227 -8.73 -4.40 -6.13
CA SER A 227 -8.64 -3.25 -5.22
C SER A 227 -7.22 -3.03 -4.68
N ALA A 228 -6.32 -4.00 -4.86
CA ALA A 228 -4.96 -3.94 -4.36
C ALA A 228 -4.01 -4.77 -5.23
N LEU A 229 -2.75 -4.34 -5.30
CA LEU A 229 -1.70 -5.04 -6.06
C LEU A 229 -1.51 -6.49 -5.61
N PRO A 230 -1.45 -6.82 -4.30
CA PRO A 230 -1.31 -8.21 -3.87
C PRO A 230 -2.41 -9.13 -4.39
N LYS A 231 -3.66 -8.65 -4.52
CA LYS A 231 -4.76 -9.44 -5.10
C LYS A 231 -4.56 -9.69 -6.59
N ALA A 232 -4.17 -8.66 -7.33
CA ALA A 232 -3.87 -8.81 -8.76
C ALA A 232 -2.72 -9.80 -8.98
N VAL A 233 -1.66 -9.70 -8.17
CA VAL A 233 -0.51 -10.61 -8.25
C VAL A 233 -0.89 -12.03 -7.86
N ALA A 234 -1.65 -12.23 -6.79
CA ALA A 234 -2.13 -13.55 -6.36
C ALA A 234 -2.94 -14.23 -7.46
N PHE A 235 -3.92 -13.53 -8.05
CA PHE A 235 -4.71 -14.04 -9.16
C PHE A 235 -3.84 -14.34 -10.38
N MET A 236 -2.98 -13.40 -10.79
CA MET A 236 -2.11 -13.55 -11.95
C MET A 236 -1.17 -14.76 -11.80
N GLN A 237 -0.56 -14.94 -10.63
CA GLN A 237 0.37 -16.04 -10.38
C GLN A 237 -0.34 -17.39 -10.39
N ALA A 238 -1.51 -17.50 -9.76
CA ALA A 238 -2.32 -18.71 -9.80
C ALA A 238 -2.72 -19.05 -11.25
N ALA A 239 -3.17 -18.05 -12.00
CA ALA A 239 -3.60 -18.22 -13.37
C ALA A 239 -2.48 -18.64 -14.34
N ILE A 240 -1.30 -18.02 -14.23
CA ILE A 240 -0.13 -18.37 -15.05
C ILE A 240 0.32 -19.80 -14.72
N LYS A 241 0.38 -20.17 -13.43
CA LYS A 241 0.78 -21.53 -13.01
C LYS A 241 -0.18 -22.61 -13.50
N ALA A 242 -1.48 -22.30 -13.53
CA ALA A 242 -2.51 -23.18 -14.07
C ALA A 242 -2.54 -23.21 -15.61
N GLY A 243 -1.75 -22.37 -16.29
CA GLY A 243 -1.77 -22.23 -17.75
C GLY A 243 -3.06 -21.62 -18.30
N ALA A 244 -3.87 -20.97 -17.46
CA ALA A 244 -5.18 -20.44 -17.84
C ALA A 244 -5.08 -19.22 -18.77
N PHE A 245 -4.04 -18.40 -18.62
CA PHE A 245 -3.78 -17.25 -19.48
C PHE A 245 -2.33 -17.24 -19.94
N SER A 246 -2.11 -16.88 -21.20
CA SER A 246 -0.79 -16.63 -21.77
C SER A 246 -0.55 -15.12 -21.94
N GLY A 247 0.70 -14.69 -21.94
CA GLY A 247 1.10 -13.32 -22.33
C GLY A 247 0.74 -12.18 -21.36
N VAL A 248 0.03 -12.43 -20.25
CA VAL A 248 -0.17 -11.44 -19.19
C VAL A 248 1.18 -11.17 -18.52
N ASN A 249 1.69 -9.95 -18.67
CA ASN A 249 3.03 -9.57 -18.24
C ASN A 249 3.09 -8.21 -17.52
N LYS A 250 1.94 -7.55 -17.35
CA LYS A 250 1.83 -6.26 -16.65
C LYS A 250 0.62 -6.21 -15.74
N ILE A 251 0.73 -5.38 -14.70
CA ILE A 251 -0.36 -4.96 -13.84
C ILE A 251 -0.38 -3.43 -13.90
N GLY A 252 -1.44 -2.87 -14.47
CA GLY A 252 -1.64 -1.43 -14.53
C GLY A 252 -2.35 -0.92 -13.30
N LYS A 253 -1.80 0.12 -12.65
CA LYS A 253 -2.45 0.88 -11.58
C LYS A 253 -3.19 2.07 -12.20
N PHE A 254 -4.49 2.17 -12.01
CA PHE A 254 -5.30 3.28 -12.52
C PHE A 254 -6.07 3.94 -11.37
N ALA A 255 -6.33 5.24 -11.47
CA ALA A 255 -7.30 5.88 -10.58
C ALA A 255 -8.67 5.21 -10.74
N LYS A 256 -9.42 5.01 -9.66
CA LYS A 256 -10.71 4.31 -9.73
C LYS A 256 -11.70 4.99 -10.68
N SER A 257 -11.63 6.32 -10.84
CA SER A 257 -12.45 7.08 -11.78
C SER A 257 -12.24 6.69 -13.25
N ALA A 258 -11.11 6.06 -13.61
CA ALA A 258 -10.84 5.63 -14.98
C ALA A 258 -11.89 4.65 -15.52
N VAL A 259 -12.55 3.88 -14.63
CA VAL A 259 -13.57 2.88 -15.01
C VAL A 259 -14.81 3.50 -15.64
N GLN A 260 -15.08 4.79 -15.38
CA GLN A 260 -16.25 5.49 -15.95
C GLN A 260 -16.16 5.61 -17.48
N GLY A 261 -14.95 5.57 -18.05
CA GLY A 261 -14.73 5.62 -19.49
C GLY A 261 -14.71 4.26 -20.17
N TRP A 262 -14.89 3.15 -19.44
CA TRP A 262 -14.76 1.80 -19.98
C TRP A 262 -16.14 1.16 -20.20
N PRO A 263 -16.56 0.89 -21.46
CA PRO A 263 -17.90 0.37 -21.77
C PRO A 263 -17.96 -1.15 -21.60
N ILE A 264 -17.61 -1.65 -20.40
CA ILE A 264 -17.53 -3.08 -20.07
C ILE A 264 -18.00 -3.33 -18.64
N ALA A 265 -18.45 -4.54 -18.34
CA ALA A 265 -18.73 -4.95 -16.97
C ALA A 265 -17.44 -5.30 -16.21
N PHE A 266 -17.49 -5.31 -14.88
CA PHE A 266 -16.35 -5.55 -14.01
C PHE A 266 -16.57 -6.75 -13.09
N LEU A 267 -15.48 -7.43 -12.74
CA LEU A 267 -15.43 -8.40 -11.65
C LEU A 267 -14.46 -7.86 -10.61
N LEU A 268 -14.97 -7.47 -9.45
CA LEU A 268 -14.14 -6.92 -8.38
C LEU A 268 -13.53 -8.04 -7.54
N ASN A 269 -12.19 -8.10 -7.51
CA ASN A 269 -11.40 -9.04 -6.72
C ASN A 269 -11.75 -10.52 -6.95
N PRO A 270 -11.89 -10.99 -8.21
CA PRO A 270 -12.17 -12.41 -8.43
C PRO A 270 -11.03 -13.25 -7.85
N ASN A 271 -11.39 -14.31 -7.14
CA ASN A 271 -10.45 -15.34 -6.70
C ASN A 271 -10.27 -16.37 -7.81
N PHE A 272 -9.02 -16.72 -8.15
CA PHE A 272 -8.74 -17.61 -9.27
C PHE A 272 -9.33 -19.01 -9.08
N ASP A 273 -9.21 -19.60 -7.90
CA ASP A 273 -9.73 -20.96 -7.64
C ASP A 273 -11.26 -20.98 -7.65
N ALA A 274 -11.92 -19.94 -7.15
CA ALA A 274 -13.37 -19.78 -7.23
C ALA A 274 -13.83 -19.59 -8.67
N TRP A 275 -13.11 -18.75 -9.43
CA TRP A 275 -13.33 -18.54 -10.85
C TRP A 275 -13.21 -19.85 -11.64
N GLN A 276 -12.11 -20.59 -11.46
CA GLN A 276 -11.84 -21.84 -12.16
C GLN A 276 -12.89 -22.90 -11.83
N ARG A 277 -13.27 -23.05 -10.56
CA ARG A 277 -14.32 -24.00 -10.14
C ARG A 277 -15.71 -23.64 -10.66
N SER A 278 -15.98 -22.36 -10.90
CA SER A 278 -17.31 -21.92 -11.35
C SER A 278 -17.63 -22.39 -12.77
N GLY A 279 -16.63 -22.53 -13.64
CA GLY A 279 -16.83 -22.81 -15.06
C GLY A 279 -17.63 -21.76 -15.83
N ARG A 280 -17.96 -20.62 -15.21
CA ARG A 280 -18.80 -19.55 -15.79
C ARG A 280 -18.06 -18.74 -16.86
N PHE A 281 -16.75 -18.62 -16.70
CA PHE A 281 -15.88 -17.76 -17.51
C PHE A 281 -14.86 -18.62 -18.25
N GLN A 282 -15.31 -19.25 -19.34
CA GLN A 282 -14.59 -20.36 -19.97
C GLN A 282 -13.42 -19.91 -20.86
N HIS A 283 -13.50 -18.69 -21.38
CA HIS A 283 -12.52 -18.17 -22.32
C HIS A 283 -12.22 -16.70 -22.07
N GLU A 284 -11.03 -16.31 -22.51
CA GLU A 284 -10.65 -14.92 -22.60
C GLU A 284 -11.52 -14.19 -23.63
N GLY A 285 -11.91 -12.96 -23.29
CA GLY A 285 -12.70 -12.10 -24.17
C GLY A 285 -11.88 -11.25 -25.12
N ALA A 286 -12.57 -10.42 -25.91
CA ALA A 286 -11.91 -9.39 -26.68
C ALA A 286 -11.16 -8.43 -25.72
N PRO A 287 -9.86 -8.18 -25.94
CA PRO A 287 -9.08 -7.39 -25.00
C PRO A 287 -9.54 -5.93 -25.01
N LEU A 288 -9.68 -5.34 -23.83
CA LEU A 288 -9.89 -3.90 -23.70
C LEU A 288 -8.56 -3.17 -23.88
N LYS A 289 -8.49 -2.25 -24.85
CA LYS A 289 -7.29 -1.41 -25.03
C LYS A 289 -7.20 -0.40 -23.88
N LEU A 290 -6.08 -0.42 -23.17
CA LEU A 290 -5.74 0.53 -22.11
C LEU A 290 -4.69 1.50 -22.62
N ASP A 291 -4.83 2.78 -22.25
CA ASP A 291 -3.78 3.78 -22.45
C ASP A 291 -2.78 3.70 -21.28
N PRO A 292 -1.51 3.32 -21.49
CA PRO A 292 -0.53 3.30 -20.41
C PRO A 292 -0.27 4.67 -19.80
N ARG A 293 -0.55 5.77 -20.51
CA ARG A 293 -0.35 7.13 -20.02
C ARG A 293 -1.37 7.53 -18.95
N SER A 294 -2.51 6.84 -18.88
CA SER A 294 -3.49 7.02 -17.80
C SER A 294 -3.20 6.15 -16.58
N ALA A 295 -2.19 5.26 -16.67
CA ALA A 295 -1.71 4.52 -15.50
C ALA A 295 -0.92 5.47 -14.58
N VAL A 296 -1.15 5.33 -13.28
CA VAL A 296 -0.48 6.12 -12.25
C VAL A 296 0.93 5.57 -12.06
N VAL A 297 1.92 6.44 -12.24
CA VAL A 297 3.34 6.10 -12.14
C VAL A 297 3.95 6.81 -10.92
N GLY A 298 4.79 6.13 -10.14
CA GLY A 298 5.63 6.79 -9.12
C GLY A 298 5.07 6.89 -7.70
N GLU A 299 3.94 6.25 -7.39
CA GLU A 299 3.47 6.05 -6.02
C GLU A 299 3.37 4.54 -5.73
N GLU A 300 4.46 3.95 -5.24
CA GLU A 300 4.48 2.63 -4.57
C GLU A 300 4.74 2.78 -3.08
#